data_AF-A0A3P8GCN7-F1
#
_entry.id   AF-A0A3P8GCN7-F1
#
_cell.length_a   1.000
_cell.length_b   1.000
_cell.length_c   1.000
_cell.angle_alpha   90.00
_cell.angle_beta   90.00
_cell.angle_gamma   90.00
#
_symmetry.space_group_name_H-M   'P 1'
#
loop_
_entity.id
_entity.type
_entity.pdbx_description
1 polymer ?
#
loop_
_entity_poly.entity_id
_entity_poly.type
_entity_poly.pdbx_seq_one_letter_code
_entity_poly.pdbx_strand_id
1 'polypeptide(L)'
;MKHITFSIVSALYYLRFDMNMIHRDIKPANMLANKSGEIKLGDFGTAVTLSNCEILTDVGSWRYLAPERVSCGSIKNYGVKSDIWSLGLSIYELATGTNPYEPPKDPVDAFNQVIHIYV
;
A
#
# COMPACT_ATOMS: atom_id res chain seq x y z
N MET A 1 -10.28 -14.42 -2.68
CA MET A 1 -9.77 -13.18 -3.30
C MET A 1 -10.81 -12.07 -3.45
N LYS A 2 -11.90 -12.25 -4.22
CA LYS A 2 -12.92 -11.18 -4.45
C LYS A 2 -13.39 -10.45 -3.18
N HIS A 3 -13.70 -11.20 -2.11
CA HIS A 3 -14.20 -10.63 -0.86
C HIS A 3 -13.17 -9.71 -0.18
N ILE A 4 -11.91 -10.16 -0.07
CA ILE A 4 -10.80 -9.37 0.49
C ILE A 4 -10.60 -8.10 -0.32
N THR A 5 -10.48 -8.21 -1.65
CA THR A 5 -10.29 -7.05 -2.53
C THR A 5 -11.42 -6.05 -2.37
N PHE A 6 -12.67 -6.50 -2.36
CA PHE A 6 -13.83 -5.62 -2.18
C PHE A 6 -13.76 -4.88 -0.84
N SER A 7 -13.56 -5.61 0.26
CA SER A 7 -13.49 -5.01 1.60
C SER A 7 -12.37 -3.98 1.73
N ILE A 8 -11.19 -4.26 1.18
CA ILE A 8 -10.06 -3.32 1.25
C ILE A 8 -10.29 -2.11 0.33
N VAL A 9 -10.84 -2.28 -0.87
CA VAL A 9 -11.22 -1.14 -1.71
C VAL A 9 -12.27 -0.27 -1.03
N SER A 10 -13.26 -0.87 -0.35
CA SER A 10 -14.25 -0.12 0.44
C SER A 10 -13.61 0.65 1.58
N ALA A 11 -12.64 0.07 2.28
CA ALA A 11 -11.90 0.76 3.34
C ALA A 11 -11.07 1.93 2.78
N LEU A 12 -10.37 1.74 1.66
CA LEU A 12 -9.59 2.80 1.00
C LEU A 12 -10.50 3.92 0.46
N TYR A 13 -11.68 3.58 -0.05
CA TYR A 13 -12.69 4.55 -0.46
C TYR A 13 -13.11 5.41 0.73
N TYR A 14 -13.47 4.78 1.85
CA TYR A 14 -13.85 5.48 3.07
C TYR A 14 -12.73 6.40 3.58
N LEU A 15 -11.49 5.92 3.61
CA LEU A 15 -10.35 6.75 4.03
C LEU A 15 -10.18 7.98 3.15
N ARG A 16 -10.34 7.84 1.83
CA ARG A 16 -10.21 8.96 0.90
C ARG A 16 -11.35 9.96 1.04
N PHE A 17 -12.59 9.50 0.93
CA PHE A 17 -13.73 10.39 0.71
C PHE A 17 -14.35 10.91 2.00
N ASP A 18 -14.32 10.10 3.06
CA ASP A 18 -14.91 10.47 4.35
C ASP A 18 -13.88 11.04 5.32
N MET A 19 -12.65 10.51 5.31
CA MET A 19 -11.61 10.87 6.29
C MET A 19 -10.52 11.78 5.72
N ASN A 20 -10.43 11.92 4.39
CA ASN A 20 -9.33 12.61 3.70
C ASN A 20 -7.93 12.12 4.14
N MET A 21 -7.80 10.80 4.32
CA MET A 21 -6.60 10.11 4.81
C MET A 21 -6.04 9.12 3.79
N ILE A 22 -4.77 8.76 3.99
CA ILE A 22 -4.08 7.65 3.32
C ILE A 22 -3.47 6.71 4.37
N HIS A 23 -3.37 5.43 4.04
CA HIS A 23 -2.90 4.41 4.98
C HIS A 23 -1.37 4.25 4.97
N ARG A 24 -0.77 4.20 3.77
CA ARG A 24 0.68 4.09 3.52
C ARG A 24 1.37 2.77 3.86
N ASP A 25 0.62 1.76 4.30
CA ASP A 25 1.17 0.43 4.65
C ASP A 25 0.15 -0.69 4.39
N ILE A 26 -0.44 -0.70 3.19
CA ILE A 26 -1.35 -1.77 2.77
C ILE A 26 -0.53 -3.03 2.46
N LYS A 27 -0.80 -4.11 3.20
CA LYS A 27 -0.16 -5.42 3.04
C LYS A 27 -1.05 -6.52 3.63
N PRO A 28 -0.86 -7.80 3.27
CA PRO A 28 -1.67 -8.90 3.80
C PRO A 28 -1.72 -8.95 5.34
N ALA A 29 -0.61 -8.66 6.02
CA ALA A 29 -0.55 -8.65 7.48
C ALA A 29 -1.48 -7.61 8.14
N ASN A 30 -1.87 -6.57 7.41
CA ASN A 30 -2.76 -5.51 7.88
C ASN A 30 -4.23 -5.74 7.43
N MET A 31 -4.51 -6.86 6.75
CA MET A 31 -5.86 -7.27 6.34
C MET A 31 -6.41 -8.29 7.32
N LEU A 32 -7.15 -7.83 8.32
CA LEU A 32 -7.63 -8.67 9.42
C LEU A 32 -8.91 -9.39 9.02
N ALA A 33 -8.95 -10.69 9.26
CA ALA A 33 -10.13 -11.53 9.05
C ALA A 33 -10.67 -12.03 10.40
N ASN A 34 -11.99 -11.98 10.59
CA ASN A 34 -12.63 -12.59 11.76
C ASN A 34 -13.29 -13.95 11.41
N LYS A 35 -13.80 -14.64 12.44
CA LYS A 35 -14.47 -15.95 12.29
C LYS A 35 -15.73 -15.92 11.42
N SER A 36 -16.33 -14.75 11.24
CA SER A 36 -17.50 -14.54 10.39
C SER A 36 -17.12 -14.28 8.91
N GLY A 37 -15.82 -14.25 8.59
CA GLY A 37 -15.33 -13.97 7.23
C GLY A 37 -15.29 -12.47 6.89
N GLU A 38 -15.53 -11.58 7.85
CA GLU A 38 -15.42 -10.14 7.63
C GLU A 38 -13.95 -9.75 7.55
N ILE A 39 -13.64 -8.89 6.57
CA ILE A 39 -12.29 -8.37 6.34
C ILE A 39 -12.27 -6.88 6.71
N LYS A 40 -11.29 -6.48 7.52
CA LYS A 40 -11.08 -5.09 7.93
C LYS A 40 -9.62 -4.70 7.74
N LEU A 41 -9.41 -3.48 7.28
CA LEU A 41 -8.08 -2.87 7.25
C LEU A 41 -7.70 -2.43 8.67
N GLY A 42 -6.51 -2.83 9.13
CA GLY A 42 -5.95 -2.47 10.43
C GLY A 42 -4.56 -1.83 10.31
N ASP A 43 -3.99 -1.47 11.46
CA ASP A 43 -2.67 -0.82 11.60
C ASP A 43 -2.54 0.56 10.92
N PHE A 44 -3.17 1.56 11.54
CA PHE A 44 -3.12 2.96 11.10
C PHE A 44 -1.90 3.73 11.62
N GLY A 45 -0.87 3.05 12.15
CA GLY A 45 0.30 3.72 12.73
C GLY A 45 1.08 4.58 11.73
N THR A 46 0.99 4.25 10.44
CA THR A 46 1.53 5.05 9.35
C THR A 46 0.49 5.95 8.69
N ALA A 47 -0.79 5.95 9.06
CA ALA A 47 -1.79 6.71 8.32
C ALA A 47 -1.67 8.23 8.56
N VAL A 48 -1.97 9.05 7.54
CA VAL A 48 -1.96 10.52 7.64
C VAL A 48 -3.10 11.16 6.85
N THR A 49 -3.55 12.33 7.32
CA THR A 49 -4.45 13.20 6.55
C THR A 49 -3.69 13.83 5.39
N LEU A 50 -4.32 13.88 4.22
CA LEU A 50 -3.73 14.45 3.00
C LEU A 50 -3.35 15.93 3.14
N SER A 51 -3.97 16.67 4.06
CA SER A 51 -3.60 18.05 4.40
C SER A 51 -2.27 18.16 5.14
N ASN A 52 -1.84 17.10 5.82
CA ASN A 52 -0.65 17.03 6.67
C ASN A 52 0.39 16.07 6.09
N CYS A 53 0.34 15.82 4.79
CA CYS A 53 1.36 15.05 4.07
C CYS A 53 2.65 15.87 3.94
N GLU A 54 3.26 16.23 5.07
CA GLU A 54 4.67 16.54 5.09
C GLU A 54 5.45 15.25 4.78
N ILE A 55 6.52 15.42 4.02
CA ILE A 55 7.27 14.39 3.31
C ILE A 55 7.89 13.42 4.33
N LEU A 56 7.14 12.39 4.72
CA LEU A 56 7.64 11.25 5.49
C LEU A 56 8.02 10.16 4.49
N THR A 57 9.20 10.33 3.87
CA THR A 57 9.74 9.45 2.83
C THR A 57 10.00 8.01 3.30
N ASP A 58 10.10 7.76 4.61
CA ASP A 58 10.62 6.50 5.15
C ASP A 58 9.60 5.65 5.92
N VAL A 59 8.29 5.78 5.65
CA VAL A 59 7.25 5.00 6.35
C VAL A 59 6.66 3.87 5.52
N GLY A 60 6.31 2.75 6.17
CA GLY A 60 5.65 1.61 5.54
C GLY A 60 6.61 0.55 5.00
N SER A 61 6.04 -0.54 4.48
CA SER A 61 6.78 -1.73 4.10
C SER A 61 7.33 -1.62 2.67
N TRP A 62 8.66 -1.55 2.53
CA TRP A 62 9.34 -1.34 1.24
C TRP A 62 8.93 -2.31 0.13
N ARG A 63 8.60 -3.56 0.48
CA ARG A 63 8.14 -4.59 -0.45
C ARG A 63 6.82 -4.25 -1.17
N TYR A 64 5.98 -3.40 -0.59
CA TYR A 64 4.70 -2.98 -1.16
C TYR A 64 4.73 -1.54 -1.68
N LEU A 65 5.91 -0.91 -1.67
CA LEU A 65 6.06 0.51 -1.91
C LEU A 65 5.83 0.84 -3.40
N ALA A 66 5.00 1.86 -3.65
CA ALA A 66 4.73 2.33 -5.00
C ALA A 66 5.93 3.10 -5.57
N PRO A 67 6.22 3.01 -6.89
CA PRO A 67 7.41 3.61 -7.49
C PRO A 67 7.54 5.11 -7.23
N GLU A 68 6.43 5.84 -7.26
CA GLU A 68 6.40 7.28 -6.99
C GLU A 68 6.82 7.63 -5.56
N ARG A 69 6.72 6.70 -4.62
CA ARG A 69 7.20 6.86 -3.24
C ARG A 69 8.71 6.69 -3.12
N VAL A 70 9.33 6.03 -4.10
CA VAL A 70 10.76 5.75 -4.10
C VAL A 70 11.56 6.79 -4.88
N SER A 71 10.98 7.34 -5.95
CA SER A 71 11.68 8.31 -6.83
C SER A 71 11.72 9.75 -6.31
N CYS A 72 11.24 10.06 -5.11
CA CYS A 72 11.15 11.44 -4.58
C CYS A 72 10.61 12.48 -5.61
N GLY A 73 9.71 12.05 -6.50
CA GLY A 73 9.15 12.90 -7.54
C GLY A 73 8.01 13.75 -6.99
N SER A 74 8.02 15.05 -7.30
CA SER A 74 6.99 16.05 -7.04
C SER A 74 5.74 15.56 -6.29
N ILE A 75 5.66 15.92 -5.00
CA ILE A 75 4.62 15.63 -3.99
C ILE A 75 3.16 15.78 -4.45
N LYS A 76 2.92 16.43 -5.59
CA LYS A 76 1.58 16.72 -6.12
C LYS A 76 0.75 15.48 -6.50
N ASN A 77 1.36 14.29 -6.59
CA ASN A 77 0.66 13.03 -6.89
C ASN A 77 0.76 11.95 -5.80
N TYR A 78 1.34 12.28 -4.64
CA TYR A 78 1.36 11.36 -3.50
C TYR A 78 -0.05 11.23 -2.90
N GLY A 79 -0.58 10.00 -2.77
CA GLY A 79 -1.92 9.83 -2.22
C GLY A 79 -2.46 8.41 -2.35
N VAL A 80 -3.79 8.30 -2.43
CA VAL A 80 -4.53 7.03 -2.47
C VAL A 80 -4.04 6.07 -3.56
N LYS A 81 -3.48 6.59 -4.66
CA LYS A 81 -2.94 5.76 -5.74
C LYS A 81 -1.81 4.82 -5.27
N SER A 82 -1.00 5.27 -4.31
CA SER A 82 0.05 4.42 -3.73
C SER A 82 -0.52 3.30 -2.85
N ASP A 83 -1.64 3.54 -2.15
CA ASP A 83 -2.35 2.48 -1.42
C ASP A 83 -2.98 1.45 -2.40
N ILE A 84 -3.43 1.90 -3.58
CA ILE A 84 -3.93 1.02 -4.65
C ILE A 84 -2.82 0.16 -5.24
N TRP A 85 -1.61 0.70 -5.46
CA TRP A 85 -0.45 -0.08 -5.86
C TRP A 85 -0.15 -1.19 -4.85
N SER A 86 -0.05 -0.81 -3.58
CA SER A 86 0.24 -1.71 -2.46
C SER A 86 -0.83 -2.82 -2.36
N LEU A 87 -2.10 -2.50 -2.61
CA LEU A 87 -3.19 -3.46 -2.72
C LEU A 87 -3.00 -4.44 -3.88
N GLY A 88 -2.54 -3.97 -5.05
CA GLY A 88 -2.24 -4.83 -6.20
C GLY A 88 -1.22 -5.91 -5.86
N LEU A 89 -0.11 -5.52 -5.22
CA LEU A 89 0.91 -6.46 -4.74
C LEU A 89 0.39 -7.40 -3.66
N SER A 90 -0.44 -6.90 -2.75
CA SER A 90 -1.07 -7.72 -1.71
C SER A 90 -1.99 -8.79 -2.31
N ILE A 91 -2.78 -8.44 -3.33
CA ILE A 91 -3.67 -9.38 -4.02
C ILE A 91 -2.86 -10.43 -4.79
N TYR A 92 -1.78 -10.02 -5.45
CA TYR A 92 -0.86 -10.95 -6.10
C TYR A 92 -0.34 -11.98 -5.09
N GLU A 93 0.24 -11.50 -3.99
CA GLU A 93 0.85 -12.37 -2.97
C GLU A 93 -0.18 -13.31 -2.34
N LEU A 94 -1.38 -12.82 -2.04
CA LEU A 94 -2.46 -13.65 -1.52
C LEU A 94 -2.94 -14.71 -2.53
N ALA A 95 -2.81 -14.46 -3.83
CA ALA A 95 -3.25 -15.37 -4.88
C ALA A 95 -2.17 -16.42 -5.23
N THR A 96 -0.89 -16.07 -5.17
CA THR A 96 0.24 -16.92 -5.57
C THR A 96 0.99 -17.53 -4.39
N GLY A 97 0.78 -17.03 -3.17
CA GLY A 97 1.58 -17.35 -2.00
C GLY A 97 2.98 -16.74 -1.99
N THR A 98 3.33 -15.92 -2.98
CA THR A 98 4.66 -15.32 -3.14
C THR A 98 4.57 -13.86 -3.55
N ASN A 99 5.40 -13.00 -2.98
CA ASN A 99 5.50 -11.61 -3.43
C ASN A 99 6.28 -11.58 -4.76
N PRO A 100 5.91 -10.72 -5.73
CA PRO A 100 6.64 -10.66 -7.00
C PRO A 100 8.05 -10.08 -6.85
N TYR A 101 8.34 -9.46 -5.71
CA TYR A 101 9.63 -8.87 -5.37
C TYR A 101 10.29 -9.62 -4.22
N GLU A 102 11.61 -9.74 -4.30
CA GLU A 102 12.43 -10.20 -3.18
C GLU A 102 12.38 -9.14 -2.06
N PRO A 103 12.57 -9.52 -0.78
CA PRO A 103 12.69 -8.53 0.29
C PRO A 103 13.82 -7.53 -0.04
N PRO A 104 13.49 -6.24 -0.27
CA PRO A 104 14.50 -5.28 -0.66
C PRO A 104 15.41 -4.94 0.53
N LYS A 105 16.70 -4.75 0.25
CA LYS A 105 17.72 -4.42 1.28
C LYS A 105 17.63 -2.97 1.75
N ASP A 106 17.24 -2.09 0.86
CA ASP A 106 17.11 -0.65 1.05
C ASP A 106 16.09 -0.08 0.04
N PRO A 107 15.69 1.21 0.15
CA PRO A 107 14.77 1.82 -0.79
C PRO A 107 15.27 1.84 -2.24
N VAL A 108 16.59 1.89 -2.48
CA VAL A 108 17.16 1.89 -3.83
C VAL A 108 17.02 0.50 -4.45
N ASP A 109 17.23 -0.56 -3.68
CA ASP A 109 16.98 -1.93 -4.11
C ASP A 109 15.49 -2.16 -4.43
N ALA A 110 14.59 -1.64 -3.60
CA ALA A 110 13.15 -1.65 -3.88
C ALA A 110 12.83 -0.91 -5.19
N PHE A 111 13.44 0.26 -5.42
CA PHE A 111 13.29 1.02 -6.66
C PHE A 111 13.69 0.19 -7.88
N ASN A 112 14.89 -0.40 -7.83
CA ASN A 112 15.46 -1.16 -8.93
C ASN A 112 14.56 -2.35 -9.32
N GLN A 113 14.01 -3.05 -8.34
CA GLN A 113 13.08 -4.16 -8.58
C GLN A 113 11.77 -3.69 -9.25
N VAL A 114 11.27 -2.49 -8.91
CA VAL A 114 10.05 -1.95 -9.53
C VAL A 114 10.30 -1.45 -10.95
N ILE A 115 11.42 -0.75 -11.23
CA ILE A 115 11.68 -0.18 -12.56
C ILE A 115 12.07 -1.24 -13.60
N HIS A 116 12.70 -2.35 -13.22
CA HIS A 116 13.12 -3.39 -14.17
C HIS A 116 11.94 -4.11 -14.86
N ILE A 117 10.70 -3.92 -14.40
CA ILE A 117 9.49 -4.44 -15.06
C ILE A 117 8.94 -3.45 -16.11
N TYR A 118 9.36 -2.18 -16.09
CA TYR A 118 8.87 -1.12 -16.97
C TYR A 118 9.77 -0.81 -18.17
N VAL A 119 10.91 -1.50 -18.32
CA VAL A 119 11.88 -1.29 -19.42
C VAL A 119 12.12 -2.59 -20.19
#